data_AF-A0A1M4THH5-F1
#
_entry.id   AF-A0A1M4THH5-F1
#
_cell.length_a   1.000
_cell.length_b   1.000
_cell.length_c   1.000
_cell.angle_alpha   90.00
_cell.angle_beta   90.00
_cell.angle_gamma   90.00
#
_symmetry.space_group_name_H-M   'P 1'
#
loop_
_entity.id
_entity.type
_entity.pdbx_description
1 polymer ?
#
loop_
_entity_poly.entity_id
_entity_poly.type
_entity_poly.pdbx_seq_one_letter_code
_entity_poly.pdbx_strand_id
1 'polypeptide(L)'
;MPSLTLYLLWDDIQFDSGCLRIRPGRVQHILKPIPFKGAQASLNAIKQEYFVAKYNKPIKLVFKDSSLDKAASPAWAEINDLIEKAIEITRFATVPKTIAKKLTAPRKRSAASGDAPEISKEQQQQERPNYLKILARHQSEAYRLITIQEQYGSRLEESHIYRFITGTGRVLIVWENTNASRAAYLFIARPDSLQEQLTRIEAFIHTGDVQYKRSRFQKLKENKQLRSQLAYVGSVRHETVAQFETDIMTYIHRY
;
A
#
# COMPACT_ATOMS: atom_id res chain seq x y z
N MET A 1 36.39 -13.97 -22.48
CA MET A 1 35.02 -14.30 -22.93
C MET A 1 34.30 -13.01 -23.28
N PRO A 2 33.60 -12.93 -24.42
CA PRO A 2 32.91 -11.72 -24.85
C PRO A 2 31.72 -11.40 -23.94
N SER A 3 31.56 -10.13 -23.58
CA SER A 3 30.35 -9.64 -22.90
C SER A 3 29.24 -9.38 -23.92
N LEU A 4 28.02 -9.74 -23.56
CA LEU A 4 26.82 -9.50 -24.36
C LEU A 4 26.05 -8.35 -23.73
N THR A 5 25.89 -7.24 -24.45
CA THR A 5 25.06 -6.11 -24.00
C THR A 5 23.71 -6.20 -24.70
N LEU A 6 22.63 -6.22 -23.91
CA LEU A 6 21.26 -6.26 -24.40
C LEU A 6 20.50 -4.99 -24.00
N TYR A 7 19.72 -4.47 -24.95
CA TYR A 7 18.74 -3.41 -24.71
C TYR A 7 17.37 -4.04 -24.78
N LEU A 8 16.69 -4.10 -23.63
CA LEU A 8 15.47 -4.87 -23.41
C LEU A 8 14.30 -3.93 -23.18
N LEU A 9 13.13 -4.28 -23.69
CA LEU A 9 11.89 -3.71 -23.22
C LEU A 9 11.40 -4.47 -21.99
N TRP A 10 10.50 -3.85 -21.23
CA TRP A 10 9.86 -4.54 -20.11
C TRP A 10 9.20 -5.84 -20.56
N ASP A 11 8.61 -5.88 -21.75
CA ASP A 11 7.98 -7.10 -22.30
C ASP A 11 8.95 -8.28 -22.47
N ASP A 12 10.25 -8.01 -22.64
CA ASP A 12 11.29 -9.04 -22.73
C ASP A 12 11.64 -9.65 -21.35
N ILE A 13 11.16 -9.08 -20.25
CA ILE A 13 11.43 -9.51 -18.87
C ILE A 13 10.19 -10.22 -18.30
N GLN A 14 10.33 -11.47 -17.89
CA GLN A 14 9.26 -12.23 -17.27
C GLN A 14 9.66 -12.66 -15.85
N PHE A 15 8.81 -12.34 -14.87
CA PHE A 15 8.95 -12.91 -13.53
C PHE A 15 8.28 -14.29 -13.53
N ASP A 16 9.08 -15.30 -13.18
CA ASP A 16 8.66 -16.69 -13.00
C ASP A 16 8.87 -17.12 -11.53
N SER A 17 8.45 -18.32 -11.15
CA SER A 17 8.58 -18.81 -9.78
C SER A 17 10.03 -18.80 -9.31
N GLY A 18 10.36 -17.83 -8.45
CA GLY A 18 11.69 -17.65 -7.84
C GLY A 18 12.80 -17.15 -8.77
N CYS A 19 12.50 -16.81 -10.03
CA CYS A 19 13.52 -16.32 -10.97
C CYS A 19 13.00 -15.40 -12.08
N LEU A 20 13.81 -14.43 -12.44
CA LEU A 20 13.56 -13.48 -13.52
C LEU A 20 14.15 -14.08 -14.78
N ARG A 21 13.30 -14.30 -15.78
CA ARG A 21 13.69 -14.79 -17.10
C ARG A 21 13.68 -13.64 -18.08
N ILE A 22 14.70 -13.62 -18.94
CA ILE A 22 14.82 -12.63 -19.99
C ILE A 22 14.64 -13.37 -21.31
N ARG A 23 13.61 -13.01 -22.06
CA ARG A 23 13.25 -13.56 -23.37
C ARG A 23 13.20 -12.43 -24.38
N PRO A 24 14.36 -11.92 -24.82
CA PRO A 24 14.36 -10.98 -25.91
C PRO A 24 13.87 -11.74 -27.14
N GLY A 25 12.78 -11.33 -27.77
CA GLY A 25 12.21 -12.03 -28.94
C GLY A 25 13.16 -12.17 -30.14
N ARG A 26 14.41 -11.66 -30.02
CA ARG A 26 15.45 -11.59 -31.05
C ARG A 26 16.74 -12.32 -30.69
N VAL A 27 16.84 -13.02 -29.55
CA VAL A 27 18.08 -13.67 -29.09
C VAL A 27 17.87 -15.17 -28.86
N GLN A 28 18.62 -16.00 -29.59
CA GLN A 28 18.60 -17.47 -29.47
C GLN A 28 19.40 -18.02 -28.27
N HIS A 29 20.14 -17.17 -27.56
CA HIS A 29 20.95 -17.59 -26.42
C HIS A 29 20.13 -17.80 -25.16
N ILE A 30 20.33 -18.95 -24.51
CA ILE A 30 19.75 -19.28 -23.21
C ILE A 30 20.46 -18.46 -22.12
N LEU A 31 19.90 -17.29 -21.78
CA LEU A 31 20.34 -16.53 -20.61
C LEU A 31 19.96 -17.29 -19.34
N LYS A 32 20.86 -17.33 -18.35
CA LYS A 32 20.55 -17.98 -17.07
C LYS A 32 19.45 -17.18 -16.35
N PRO A 33 18.43 -17.86 -15.79
CA PRO A 33 17.44 -17.20 -14.94
C PRO A 33 18.14 -16.52 -13.77
N ILE A 34 17.71 -15.31 -13.44
CA ILE A 34 18.27 -14.56 -12.32
C ILE A 34 17.42 -14.87 -11.08
N PRO A 35 17.96 -15.50 -10.02
CA PRO A 35 17.17 -15.81 -8.83
C PRO A 35 16.61 -14.53 -8.19
N PHE A 36 15.35 -14.55 -7.80
CA PHE A 36 14.74 -13.48 -7.00
C PHE A 36 13.80 -14.07 -5.93
N LYS A 37 13.52 -13.29 -4.90
CA LYS A 37 12.52 -13.63 -3.87
C LYS A 37 11.30 -12.72 -4.04
N GLY A 38 10.08 -13.24 -4.05
CA GLY A 38 8.85 -12.43 -4.17
C GLY A 38 7.70 -13.15 -4.86
N ALA A 39 6.46 -12.65 -4.72
CA ALA A 39 5.30 -13.28 -5.35
C ALA A 39 5.17 -12.88 -6.83
N GLN A 40 5.28 -13.88 -7.71
CA GLN A 40 5.31 -13.75 -9.17
C GLN A 40 4.17 -12.89 -9.74
N ALA A 41 2.94 -13.08 -9.25
CA ALA A 41 1.75 -12.42 -9.78
C ALA A 41 1.81 -10.89 -9.64
N SER A 42 2.28 -10.39 -8.51
CA SER A 42 2.31 -8.96 -8.25
C SER A 42 3.50 -8.26 -8.89
N LEU A 43 4.63 -8.94 -9.04
CA LEU A 43 5.76 -8.45 -9.84
C LEU A 43 5.34 -8.22 -11.30
N ASN A 44 4.58 -9.16 -11.86
CA ASN A 44 4.01 -9.00 -13.21
C ASN A 44 2.91 -7.93 -13.25
N ALA A 45 2.10 -7.74 -12.20
CA ALA A 45 1.11 -6.68 -12.13
C ALA A 45 1.74 -5.28 -12.05
N ILE A 46 2.76 -5.08 -11.22
CA ILE A 46 3.49 -3.80 -11.09
C ILE A 46 4.21 -3.46 -12.40
N LYS A 47 4.83 -4.47 -13.03
CA LYS A 47 5.41 -4.33 -14.37
C LYS A 47 4.38 -3.78 -15.36
N GLN A 48 3.18 -4.36 -15.41
CA GLN A 48 2.12 -3.96 -16.34
C GLN A 48 1.51 -2.59 -16.00
N GLU A 49 1.12 -2.38 -14.74
CA GLU A 49 0.41 -1.17 -14.30
C GLU A 49 1.32 0.07 -14.23
N TYR A 50 2.59 -0.10 -13.88
CA TYR A 50 3.50 1.03 -13.63
C TYR A 50 4.49 1.28 -14.76
N PHE A 51 5.03 0.25 -15.43
CA PHE A 51 6.16 0.43 -16.33
C PHE A 51 5.77 0.43 -17.80
N VAL A 52 4.97 -0.54 -18.24
CA VAL A 52 4.45 -0.55 -19.62
C VAL A 52 3.65 0.73 -19.90
N ALA A 53 2.89 1.21 -18.91
CA ALA A 53 2.09 2.42 -19.02
C ALA A 53 2.89 3.75 -18.93
N LYS A 54 4.04 3.78 -18.23
CA LYS A 54 4.73 5.03 -17.86
C LYS A 54 6.16 5.16 -18.44
N TYR A 55 6.80 4.06 -18.79
CA TYR A 55 8.20 4.01 -19.23
C TYR A 55 8.37 3.05 -20.42
N ASN A 56 8.19 3.58 -21.63
CA ASN A 56 8.46 2.86 -22.89
C ASN A 56 9.94 2.96 -23.33
N LYS A 57 10.89 3.04 -22.39
CA LYS A 57 12.32 3.20 -22.70
C LYS A 57 13.06 1.87 -22.57
N PRO A 58 14.01 1.55 -23.49
CA PRO A 58 14.83 0.35 -23.37
C PRO A 58 15.75 0.37 -22.15
N ILE A 59 15.91 -0.78 -21.53
CA ILE A 59 16.74 -1.06 -20.36
C ILE A 59 18.03 -1.74 -20.83
N LYS A 60 19.18 -1.20 -20.43
CA LYS A 60 20.48 -1.78 -20.75
C LYS A 60 20.92 -2.78 -19.67
N LEU A 61 21.06 -4.05 -20.04
CA LEU A 61 21.63 -5.11 -19.21
C LEU A 61 22.85 -5.74 -19.89
N VAL A 62 23.88 -6.05 -19.11
CA VAL A 62 25.14 -6.64 -19.58
C VAL A 62 25.28 -8.04 -18.99
N PHE A 63 25.57 -9.02 -19.85
CA PHE A 63 25.78 -10.41 -19.50
C PHE A 63 27.22 -10.81 -19.78
N LYS A 64 27.81 -11.56 -18.85
CA LYS A 64 29.11 -12.20 -18.98
C LYS A 64 28.94 -13.68 -18.67
N ASP A 65 29.37 -14.54 -19.59
CA ASP A 65 29.23 -16.00 -19.45
C ASP A 65 27.78 -16.44 -19.16
N SER A 66 26.84 -15.83 -19.90
CA SER A 66 25.37 -16.02 -19.77
C SER A 66 24.79 -15.65 -18.39
N SER A 67 25.56 -15.00 -17.53
CA SER A 67 25.18 -14.54 -16.20
C SER A 67 25.13 -13.01 -16.19
N LEU A 68 24.21 -12.43 -15.42
CA LEU A 68 24.07 -10.98 -15.35
C LEU A 68 25.28 -10.37 -14.63
N ASP A 69 25.95 -9.43 -15.28
CA ASP A 69 26.93 -8.56 -14.64
C ASP A 69 26.20 -7.34 -14.06
N LYS A 70 25.94 -7.41 -12.75
CA LYS A 70 25.19 -6.37 -12.03
C LYS A 70 25.92 -5.03 -12.02
N ALA A 71 27.25 -5.03 -11.98
CA ALA A 71 28.05 -3.81 -11.92
C ALA A 71 28.09 -3.08 -13.28
N ALA A 72 28.11 -3.85 -14.37
CA ALA A 72 28.04 -3.31 -15.72
C ALA A 72 26.62 -2.99 -16.22
N SER A 73 25.59 -3.29 -15.41
CA SER A 73 24.17 -3.13 -15.76
C SER A 73 23.52 -1.99 -14.96
N PRO A 74 23.59 -0.72 -15.42
CA PRO A 74 23.12 0.43 -14.64
C PRO A 74 21.62 0.33 -14.30
N ALA A 75 20.82 -0.23 -15.19
CA ALA A 75 19.38 -0.38 -14.97
C ALA A 75 19.03 -1.57 -14.04
N TRP A 76 20.02 -2.38 -13.63
CA TRP A 76 19.79 -3.44 -12.64
C TRP A 76 19.38 -2.88 -11.28
N ALA A 77 19.92 -1.74 -10.88
CA ALA A 77 19.54 -1.07 -9.63
C ALA A 77 18.05 -0.72 -9.61
N GLU A 78 17.53 -0.19 -10.73
CA GLU A 78 16.11 0.10 -10.88
C GLU A 78 15.26 -1.18 -10.83
N ILE A 79 15.65 -2.24 -11.55
CA ILE A 79 14.94 -3.53 -11.49
C ILE A 79 14.94 -4.09 -10.06
N ASN A 80 16.05 -3.98 -9.33
CA ASN A 80 16.14 -4.47 -7.97
C ASN A 80 15.26 -3.66 -7.00
N ASP A 81 15.28 -2.33 -7.09
CA ASP A 81 14.36 -1.46 -6.33
C ASP A 81 12.89 -1.81 -6.62
N LEU A 82 12.57 -2.21 -7.85
CA LEU A 82 11.23 -2.64 -8.21
C LEU A 82 10.85 -4.00 -7.67
N ILE A 83 11.81 -4.93 -7.64
CA ILE A 83 11.63 -6.20 -6.96
C ILE A 83 11.39 -5.95 -5.48
N GLU A 84 12.16 -5.05 -4.84
CA GLU A 84 11.99 -4.70 -3.44
C GLU A 84 10.64 -4.03 -3.16
N LYS A 85 10.23 -3.05 -3.97
CA LYS A 85 8.89 -2.44 -3.90
C LYS A 85 7.78 -3.44 -4.16
N ALA A 86 7.99 -4.42 -5.03
CA ALA A 86 7.01 -5.45 -5.31
C ALA A 86 6.93 -6.51 -4.21
N ILE A 87 8.06 -6.89 -3.60
CA ILE A 87 8.12 -7.71 -2.38
C ILE A 87 7.39 -6.98 -1.26
N GLU A 88 7.63 -5.69 -1.14
CA GLU A 88 6.95 -4.80 -0.22
C GLU A 88 5.45 -4.90 -0.50
N ILE A 89 4.98 -4.46 -1.67
CA ILE A 89 3.56 -4.51 -2.08
C ILE A 89 2.94 -5.91 -1.94
N THR A 90 3.65 -7.01 -2.22
CA THR A 90 3.12 -8.38 -2.02
C THR A 90 2.95 -8.78 -0.58
N ARG A 91 3.82 -8.31 0.30
CA ARG A 91 3.61 -8.43 1.76
C ARG A 91 2.37 -7.63 2.19
N PHE A 92 2.02 -6.56 1.47
CA PHE A 92 0.78 -5.78 1.69
C PHE A 92 -0.46 -6.31 0.93
N ALA A 93 -0.28 -7.10 -0.14
CA ALA A 93 -1.32 -7.43 -1.13
C ALA A 93 -1.73 -8.91 -1.16
N THR A 94 -1.68 -9.64 -0.03
CA THR A 94 -2.46 -10.88 0.16
C THR A 94 -3.98 -10.61 0.28
N VAL A 95 -4.48 -9.59 -0.41
CA VAL A 95 -5.90 -9.30 -0.58
C VAL A 95 -6.26 -9.45 -2.04
N PRO A 96 -7.08 -10.46 -2.41
CA PRO A 96 -7.58 -10.57 -3.76
C PRO A 96 -8.43 -9.35 -4.10
N LYS A 97 -8.04 -8.61 -5.15
CA LYS A 97 -8.88 -7.63 -5.83
C LYS A 97 -10.02 -8.40 -6.52
N THR A 98 -11.14 -8.55 -5.83
CA THR A 98 -12.42 -8.81 -6.50
C THR A 98 -13.35 -7.64 -6.29
N ILE A 99 -13.85 -7.14 -7.42
CA ILE A 99 -14.95 -6.20 -7.61
C ILE A 99 -14.54 -4.71 -7.63
N ALA A 100 -14.20 -4.25 -8.83
CA ALA A 100 -14.60 -2.93 -9.30
C ALA A 100 -14.65 -2.94 -10.85
N LYS A 101 -15.64 -3.66 -11.40
CA LYS A 101 -16.14 -3.39 -12.75
C LYS A 101 -17.21 -2.29 -12.62
N LYS A 102 -17.17 -1.36 -13.58
CA LYS A 102 -18.03 -0.18 -13.82
C LYS A 102 -17.61 1.10 -13.10
N LEU A 103 -16.77 1.86 -13.78
CA LEU A 103 -16.89 3.33 -13.80
C LEU A 103 -16.78 3.79 -15.26
N THR A 104 -17.93 4.21 -15.79
CA THR A 104 -18.04 5.10 -16.94
C THR A 104 -17.23 6.37 -16.67
N ALA A 105 -16.32 6.70 -17.59
CA ALA A 105 -15.46 7.87 -17.51
C ALA A 105 -16.26 9.18 -17.60
N PRO A 106 -15.96 10.20 -16.77
CA PRO A 106 -16.29 11.57 -17.09
C PRO A 106 -15.11 12.30 -17.74
N ARG A 107 -15.47 13.15 -18.70
CA ARG A 107 -14.65 13.99 -19.57
C ARG A 107 -13.71 14.95 -18.84
N LYS A 108 -12.59 15.25 -19.52
CA LYS A 108 -11.64 16.35 -19.27
C LYS A 108 -12.28 17.74 -19.35
N ARG A 109 -11.70 18.67 -18.57
CA ARG A 109 -11.43 20.14 -18.73
C ARG A 109 -11.71 20.83 -17.38
N SER A 110 -10.98 21.83 -16.89
CA SER A 110 -9.86 22.65 -17.38
C SER A 110 -9.28 23.42 -16.18
N ALA A 111 -8.05 23.92 -16.34
CA ALA A 111 -7.24 24.64 -15.36
C ALA A 111 -7.79 26.02 -14.95
N ALA A 112 -7.43 26.49 -13.75
CA ALA A 112 -7.07 27.88 -13.47
C ALA A 112 -6.22 27.96 -12.18
N SER A 113 -5.20 28.80 -12.26
CA SER A 113 -4.06 29.07 -11.39
C SER A 113 -4.36 29.91 -10.15
N GLY A 114 -3.44 29.88 -9.17
CA GLY A 114 -3.36 30.85 -8.08
C GLY A 114 -2.19 30.57 -7.15
N ASP A 115 -1.08 31.27 -7.37
CA ASP A 115 0.17 31.22 -6.59
C ASP A 115 0.04 31.88 -5.21
N ALA A 116 0.61 31.25 -4.18
CA ALA A 116 1.08 31.86 -2.93
C ALA A 116 2.00 30.85 -2.18
N PRO A 117 2.92 31.34 -1.33
CA PRO A 117 4.37 31.19 -1.47
C PRO A 117 4.94 29.85 -0.96
N GLU A 118 6.05 29.45 -1.58
CA GLU A 118 6.91 28.33 -1.19
C GLU A 118 7.56 28.55 0.17
N ILE A 119 6.95 28.01 1.21
CA ILE A 119 7.65 27.64 2.44
C ILE A 119 7.80 26.11 2.38
N SER A 120 8.95 25.68 1.87
CA SER A 120 9.61 24.39 2.11
C SER A 120 8.67 23.17 2.29
N LYS A 121 7.96 22.79 1.23
CA LYS A 121 7.25 21.49 1.13
C LYS A 121 8.18 20.29 0.95
N GLU A 122 9.45 20.52 0.66
CA GLU A 122 10.41 19.45 0.34
C GLU A 122 10.87 18.66 1.57
N GLN A 123 10.76 19.21 2.79
CA GLN A 123 11.13 18.48 4.02
C GLN A 123 9.99 17.66 4.64
N GLN A 124 8.73 17.85 4.22
CA GLN A 124 7.61 17.01 4.65
C GLN A 124 7.24 15.89 3.65
N GLN A 125 7.92 15.82 2.51
CA GLN A 125 7.64 14.83 1.47
C GLN A 125 8.39 13.49 1.65
N GLN A 126 9.28 13.36 2.64
CA GLN A 126 10.13 12.17 2.80
C GLN A 126 9.72 11.18 3.92
N GLU A 127 8.67 11.44 4.71
CA GLU A 127 8.24 10.50 5.78
C GLU A 127 6.92 9.73 5.54
N ARG A 128 6.33 9.81 4.33
CA ARG A 128 5.22 8.90 3.94
C ARG A 128 5.82 7.73 3.13
N PRO A 129 5.72 6.44 3.54
CA PRO A 129 4.56 5.76 4.15
C PRO A 129 4.92 4.73 5.27
N ASN A 130 5.73 5.06 6.27
CA ASN A 130 6.16 4.04 7.26
C ASN A 130 5.06 3.54 8.21
N TYR A 131 4.00 4.31 8.46
CA TYR A 131 2.90 3.90 9.35
C TYR A 131 2.07 2.74 8.79
N LEU A 132 1.76 2.78 7.49
CA LEU A 132 1.08 1.67 6.80
C LEU A 132 1.96 0.42 6.84
N LYS A 133 3.30 0.57 6.78
CA LYS A 133 4.25 -0.55 6.93
C LYS A 133 4.16 -1.20 8.30
N ILE A 134 4.09 -0.40 9.36
CA ILE A 134 3.92 -0.91 10.73
C ILE A 134 2.61 -1.70 10.81
N LEU A 135 1.50 -1.13 10.36
CA LEU A 135 0.19 -1.78 10.45
C LEU A 135 0.15 -3.10 9.68
N ALA A 136 0.69 -3.15 8.46
CA ALA A 136 0.67 -4.41 7.72
C ALA A 136 1.68 -5.44 8.24
N ARG A 137 2.83 -5.01 8.81
CA ARG A 137 3.79 -5.93 9.45
C ARG A 137 3.13 -6.73 10.56
N HIS A 138 2.20 -6.10 11.28
CA HIS A 138 1.52 -6.70 12.43
C HIS A 138 0.14 -7.28 12.10
N GLN A 139 -0.38 -7.02 10.89
CA GLN A 139 -1.70 -7.49 10.46
C GLN A 139 -1.81 -9.01 10.68
N SER A 140 -2.88 -9.44 11.33
CA SER A 140 -3.10 -10.87 11.54
C SER A 140 -3.37 -11.56 10.20
N GLU A 141 -2.67 -12.66 9.93
CA GLU A 141 -2.86 -13.47 8.72
C GLU A 141 -4.28 -14.03 8.59
N ALA A 142 -5.01 -14.15 9.73
CA ALA A 142 -6.40 -14.56 9.76
C ALA A 142 -7.35 -13.56 9.06
N TYR A 143 -6.92 -12.32 8.88
CA TYR A 143 -7.76 -11.23 8.39
C TYR A 143 -7.15 -10.55 7.17
N ARG A 144 -7.93 -10.42 6.11
CA ARG A 144 -7.55 -9.65 4.91
C ARG A 144 -7.53 -8.14 5.20
N LEU A 145 -6.72 -7.36 4.49
CA LEU A 145 -6.89 -5.91 4.45
C LEU A 145 -8.22 -5.56 3.78
N ILE A 146 -8.95 -4.57 4.30
CA ILE A 146 -10.13 -4.01 3.62
C ILE A 146 -9.75 -2.60 3.16
N THR A 147 -9.99 -2.30 1.88
CA THR A 147 -9.73 -0.98 1.32
C THR A 147 -11.05 -0.27 1.03
N ILE A 148 -11.13 1.00 1.42
CA ILE A 148 -12.35 1.81 1.39
C ILE A 148 -12.01 3.19 0.82
N GLN A 149 -12.92 3.76 0.03
CA GLN A 149 -12.84 5.16 -0.36
C GLN A 149 -13.71 6.01 0.56
N GLU A 150 -13.13 7.05 1.13
CA GLU A 150 -13.83 8.01 1.99
C GLU A 150 -13.85 9.41 1.38
N GLN A 151 -14.94 10.14 1.60
CA GLN A 151 -15.12 11.49 1.09
C GLN A 151 -14.64 12.54 2.10
N TYR A 152 -13.73 13.40 1.67
CA TYR A 152 -13.26 14.57 2.41
C TYR A 152 -13.52 15.84 1.57
N GLY A 153 -14.58 16.57 1.90
CA GLY A 153 -15.11 17.65 1.08
C GLY A 153 -15.46 17.16 -0.32
N SER A 154 -14.77 17.69 -1.33
CA SER A 154 -14.90 17.28 -2.74
C SER A 154 -13.92 16.19 -3.18
N ARG A 155 -13.02 15.74 -2.30
CA ARG A 155 -11.97 14.76 -2.61
C ARG A 155 -12.34 13.37 -2.11
N LEU A 156 -11.94 12.36 -2.88
CA LEU A 156 -11.92 10.97 -2.43
C LEU A 156 -10.51 10.67 -1.91
N GLU A 157 -10.44 10.20 -0.67
CA GLU A 157 -9.23 9.68 -0.05
C GLU A 157 -9.35 8.16 0.10
N GLU A 158 -8.23 7.45 -0.03
CA GLU A 158 -8.18 5.99 0.18
C GLU A 158 -7.85 5.71 1.65
N SER A 159 -8.57 4.75 2.23
CA SER A 159 -8.40 4.29 3.60
C SER A 159 -8.39 2.77 3.65
N HIS A 160 -7.78 2.24 4.70
CA HIS A 160 -7.64 0.82 4.93
C HIS A 160 -8.12 0.47 6.34
N ILE A 161 -8.71 -0.72 6.46
CA ILE A 161 -9.04 -1.33 7.75
C ILE A 161 -8.11 -2.52 7.99
N TYR A 162 -7.24 -2.36 8.98
CA TYR A 162 -6.37 -3.39 9.52
C TYR A 162 -7.04 -4.07 10.72
N ARG A 163 -6.69 -5.33 10.97
CA ARG A 163 -7.26 -6.19 12.01
C ARG A 163 -6.17 -7.01 12.67
N PHE A 164 -6.10 -6.91 13.99
CA PHE A 164 -5.07 -7.54 14.83
C PHE A 164 -5.75 -8.41 15.89
N ILE A 165 -5.26 -9.63 16.07
CA ILE A 165 -5.63 -10.43 17.25
C ILE A 165 -4.86 -9.84 18.42
N THR A 166 -5.59 -9.52 19.48
CA THR A 166 -5.03 -8.87 20.67
C THR A 166 -4.60 -9.88 21.72
N GLY A 167 -3.88 -9.42 22.76
CA GLY A 167 -3.44 -10.27 23.87
C GLY A 167 -4.59 -10.97 24.61
N THR A 168 -5.78 -10.38 24.64
CA THR A 168 -6.97 -11.01 25.25
C THR A 168 -7.82 -11.84 24.29
N GLY A 169 -7.35 -12.07 23.06
CA GLY A 169 -8.08 -12.84 22.04
C GLY A 169 -9.24 -12.07 21.39
N ARG A 170 -9.28 -10.74 21.55
CA ARG A 170 -10.20 -9.86 20.83
C ARG A 170 -9.58 -9.43 19.51
N VAL A 171 -10.33 -8.67 18.72
CA VAL A 171 -9.87 -8.14 17.44
C VAL A 171 -9.83 -6.62 17.51
N LEU A 172 -8.62 -6.07 17.47
CA LEU A 172 -8.39 -4.64 17.30
C LEU A 172 -8.57 -4.31 15.81
N ILE A 173 -9.49 -3.40 15.53
CA ILE A 173 -9.78 -2.89 14.18
C ILE A 173 -9.17 -1.49 14.11
N VAL A 174 -8.32 -1.26 13.11
CA VAL A 174 -7.65 0.02 12.88
C VAL A 174 -8.09 0.56 11.53
N TRP A 175 -8.83 1.66 11.55
CA TRP A 175 -9.16 2.43 10.36
C TRP A 175 -8.10 3.50 10.16
N GLU A 176 -7.35 3.39 9.07
CA GLU A 176 -6.22 4.24 8.73
C GLU A 176 -6.41 4.84 7.34
N ASN A 177 -6.15 6.14 7.21
CA ASN A 177 -6.21 6.84 5.94
C ASN A 177 -4.81 6.96 5.32
N THR A 178 -4.70 6.83 4.00
CA THR A 178 -3.43 6.97 3.25
C THR A 178 -2.75 8.34 3.41
N ASN A 179 -3.52 9.36 3.78
CA ASN A 179 -3.04 10.70 4.10
C ASN A 179 -2.54 10.73 5.56
N ALA A 180 -1.22 10.75 5.74
CA ALA A 180 -0.60 10.71 7.08
C ALA A 180 -0.86 11.94 7.97
N SER A 181 -1.58 12.97 7.51
CA SER A 181 -2.05 14.04 8.41
C SER A 181 -3.31 13.66 9.20
N ARG A 182 -3.80 12.42 9.03
CA ARG A 182 -5.05 11.92 9.59
C ARG A 182 -4.77 10.87 10.64
N ALA A 183 -5.25 11.06 11.87
CA ALA A 183 -5.14 10.03 12.90
C ALA A 183 -5.76 8.68 12.48
N ALA A 184 -5.17 7.59 12.98
CA ALA A 184 -5.74 6.26 12.95
C ALA A 184 -6.86 6.14 14.01
N TYR A 185 -7.97 5.50 13.67
CA TYR A 185 -9.09 5.26 14.58
C TYR A 185 -9.16 3.79 14.98
N LEU A 186 -9.32 3.53 16.28
CA LEU A 186 -9.22 2.21 16.87
C LEU A 186 -10.56 1.74 17.45
N PHE A 187 -10.92 0.50 17.16
CA PHE A 187 -12.13 -0.16 17.64
C PHE A 187 -11.80 -1.57 18.14
N ILE A 188 -12.58 -2.09 19.09
CA ILE A 188 -12.39 -3.45 19.61
C ILE A 188 -13.63 -4.30 19.39
N ALA A 189 -13.46 -5.47 18.78
CA ALA A 189 -14.54 -6.42 18.57
C ALA A 189 -14.20 -7.77 19.22
N ARG A 190 -15.24 -8.53 19.58
CA ARG A 190 -15.06 -9.95 19.87
C ARG A 190 -15.07 -10.73 18.55
N PRO A 191 -14.41 -11.90 18.46
CA PRO A 191 -14.40 -12.69 17.23
C PRO A 191 -15.79 -13.06 16.71
N ASP A 192 -16.74 -13.35 17.61
CA ASP A 192 -18.12 -13.70 17.30
C ASP A 192 -18.95 -12.55 16.72
N SER A 193 -18.65 -11.30 17.10
CA SER A 193 -19.34 -10.09 16.61
C SER A 193 -18.55 -9.27 15.57
N LEU A 194 -17.40 -9.78 15.11
CA LEU A 194 -16.47 -9.05 14.24
C LEU A 194 -17.13 -8.54 12.96
N GLN A 195 -17.90 -9.41 12.27
CA GLN A 195 -18.50 -9.05 10.98
C GLN A 195 -19.58 -7.98 11.12
N GLU A 196 -20.38 -8.05 12.18
CA GLU A 196 -21.38 -7.02 12.49
C GLU A 196 -20.68 -5.69 12.82
N GLN A 197 -19.60 -5.75 13.61
CA GLN A 197 -18.84 -4.55 13.98
C GLN A 197 -18.18 -3.89 12.77
N LEU A 198 -17.62 -4.67 11.85
CA LEU A 198 -17.07 -4.17 10.58
C LEU A 198 -18.13 -3.50 9.73
N THR A 199 -19.30 -4.12 9.58
CA THR A 199 -20.42 -3.55 8.82
C THR A 199 -20.83 -2.18 9.37
N ARG A 200 -20.88 -2.02 10.70
CA ARG A 200 -21.19 -0.74 11.36
C ARG A 200 -20.09 0.31 11.12
N ILE A 201 -18.82 -0.10 11.20
CA ILE A 201 -17.67 0.78 10.95
C ILE A 201 -17.65 1.23 9.48
N GLU A 202 -17.82 0.32 8.54
CA GLU A 202 -17.86 0.62 7.10
C GLU A 202 -19.03 1.56 6.76
N ALA A 203 -20.22 1.27 7.28
CA ALA A 203 -21.38 2.15 7.12
C ALA A 203 -21.07 3.55 7.66
N PHE A 204 -20.46 3.66 8.83
CA PHE A 204 -20.03 4.93 9.40
C PHE A 204 -19.00 5.65 8.50
N ILE A 205 -18.00 4.94 7.97
CA ILE A 205 -16.99 5.48 7.05
C ILE A 205 -17.62 5.98 5.75
N HIS A 206 -18.71 5.38 5.27
CA HIS A 206 -19.41 5.85 4.06
C HIS A 206 -20.41 6.98 4.33
N THR A 207 -20.88 7.17 5.56
CA THR A 207 -21.90 8.19 5.86
C THR A 207 -21.36 9.61 6.00
N GLY A 208 -21.44 10.42 4.96
CA GLY A 208 -21.13 11.86 5.04
C GLY A 208 -19.64 12.19 5.13
N ASP A 209 -19.32 13.44 5.48
CA ASP A 209 -17.95 13.99 5.42
C ASP A 209 -17.04 13.48 6.55
N VAL A 210 -15.79 13.18 6.22
CA VAL A 210 -14.78 12.74 7.19
C VAL A 210 -14.47 13.79 8.27
N GLN A 211 -14.40 15.09 7.98
CA GLN A 211 -14.24 16.13 9.01
C GLN A 211 -15.35 16.06 10.06
N TYR A 212 -16.58 15.89 9.59
CA TYR A 212 -17.75 15.77 10.44
C TYR A 212 -17.64 14.57 11.39
N LYS A 213 -17.23 13.40 10.88
CA LYS A 213 -17.02 12.18 11.68
C LYS A 213 -15.96 12.34 12.75
N ARG A 214 -14.85 13.01 12.42
CA ARG A 214 -13.73 13.21 13.35
C ARG A 214 -14.11 14.13 14.50
N SER A 215 -14.88 15.18 14.20
CA SER A 215 -15.44 16.04 15.24
C SER A 215 -16.33 15.27 16.21
N ARG A 216 -17.07 14.25 15.72
CA ARG A 216 -17.92 13.39 16.56
C ARG A 216 -17.12 12.55 17.55
N PHE A 217 -15.96 12.01 17.16
CA PHE A 217 -15.10 11.24 18.06
C PHE A 217 -14.37 12.10 19.10
N GLN A 218 -14.05 13.36 18.77
CA GLN A 218 -13.37 14.29 19.69
C GLN A 218 -14.30 14.82 20.80
N LYS A 219 -15.60 14.93 20.54
CA LYS A 219 -16.59 15.40 21.53
C LYS A 219 -16.98 14.28 22.50
N LEU A 220 -16.10 14.03 23.48
CA LEU A 220 -16.14 12.90 24.44
C LEU A 220 -17.49 12.70 25.17
N LYS A 221 -18.25 13.77 25.46
CA LYS A 221 -19.51 13.69 26.23
C LYS A 221 -20.75 13.46 25.36
N GLU A 222 -20.79 14.03 24.15
CA GLU A 222 -21.99 14.08 23.31
C GLU A 222 -22.21 12.83 22.45
N ASN A 223 -21.15 12.06 22.17
CA ASN A 223 -21.22 10.90 21.27
C ASN A 223 -20.95 9.56 21.96
N LYS A 224 -21.25 9.43 23.26
CA LYS A 224 -21.08 8.16 24.01
C LYS A 224 -21.81 6.99 23.34
N GLN A 225 -23.03 7.20 22.86
CA GLN A 225 -23.82 6.18 22.19
C GLN A 225 -23.14 5.69 20.90
N LEU A 226 -22.72 6.60 20.03
CA LEU A 226 -22.02 6.28 18.78
C LEU A 226 -20.70 5.52 19.06
N ARG A 227 -19.91 5.99 20.03
CA ARG A 227 -18.65 5.33 20.43
C ARG A 227 -18.89 3.93 20.94
N SER A 228 -19.93 3.73 21.75
CA SER A 228 -20.30 2.41 22.25
C SER A 228 -20.80 1.50 21.14
N GLN A 229 -21.60 2.02 20.20
CA GLN A 229 -22.11 1.27 19.04
C GLN A 229 -21.00 0.82 18.09
N LEU A 230 -19.97 1.66 17.93
CA LEU A 230 -18.80 1.37 17.12
C LEU A 230 -17.69 0.64 17.88
N ALA A 231 -17.87 0.39 19.19
CA ALA A 231 -16.85 -0.14 20.08
C ALA A 231 -15.50 0.61 19.98
N TYR A 232 -15.58 1.94 19.88
CA TYR A 232 -14.42 2.82 19.72
C TYR A 232 -13.61 2.93 21.01
N VAL A 233 -12.31 2.63 20.91
CA VAL A 233 -11.38 2.63 22.07
C VAL A 233 -10.41 3.79 22.07
N GLY A 234 -10.09 4.38 20.91
CA GLY A 234 -9.15 5.49 20.85
C GLY A 234 -8.71 5.88 19.44
N SER A 235 -7.79 6.82 19.36
CA SER A 235 -7.16 7.24 18.12
C SER A 235 -5.68 7.48 18.33
N VAL A 236 -4.85 7.18 17.33
CA VAL A 236 -3.39 7.39 17.37
C VAL A 236 -3.02 8.44 16.32
N ARG A 237 -2.21 9.42 16.71
CA ARG A 237 -1.72 10.47 15.81
C ARG A 237 -0.37 10.10 15.23
N HIS A 238 -0.09 10.60 14.04
CA HIS A 238 1.19 10.37 13.34
C HIS A 238 2.22 11.45 13.69
N GLU A 239 2.59 11.54 14.97
CA GLU A 239 3.61 12.51 15.40
C GLU A 239 5.02 12.05 15.00
N THR A 240 5.36 10.79 15.29
CA THR A 240 6.58 10.12 14.78
C THR A 240 6.28 8.65 14.49
N VAL A 241 7.07 8.02 13.62
CA VAL A 241 6.93 6.59 13.27
C VAL A 241 7.11 5.69 14.50
N ALA A 242 8.13 5.96 15.32
CA ALA A 242 8.41 5.18 16.53
C ALA A 242 7.31 5.32 17.59
N GLN A 243 6.77 6.52 17.78
CA GLN A 243 5.66 6.73 18.71
C GLN A 243 4.40 6.01 18.22
N PHE A 244 4.09 6.13 16.94
CA PHE A 244 2.95 5.43 16.35
C PHE A 244 3.05 3.91 16.51
N GLU A 245 4.23 3.32 16.27
CA GLU A 245 4.48 1.89 16.48
C GLU A 245 4.24 1.51 17.94
N THR A 246 4.81 2.28 18.88
CA THR A 246 4.66 2.04 20.32
C THR A 246 3.20 2.10 20.75
N ASP A 247 2.46 3.11 20.28
CA ASP A 247 1.06 3.29 20.62
C ASP A 247 0.21 2.13 20.09
N ILE A 248 0.33 1.79 18.80
CA ILE A 248 -0.41 0.68 18.19
C ILE A 248 -0.10 -0.64 18.89
N MET A 249 1.17 -0.94 19.14
CA MET A 249 1.57 -2.17 19.83
C MET A 249 1.01 -2.23 21.26
N THR A 250 0.93 -1.09 21.94
CA THR A 250 0.27 -1.00 23.26
C THR A 250 -1.19 -1.43 23.18
N TYR A 251 -1.94 -0.98 22.17
CA TYR A 251 -3.34 -1.42 21.99
C TYR A 251 -3.44 -2.90 21.65
N ILE A 252 -2.56 -3.41 20.78
CA ILE A 252 -2.53 -4.84 20.41
C ILE A 252 -2.27 -5.72 21.63
N HIS A 253 -1.35 -5.34 22.51
CA HIS A 253 -1.02 -6.13 23.70
C HIS A 253 -2.01 -5.96 24.85
N ARG A 254 -2.58 -4.76 25.03
CA ARG A 254 -3.45 -4.43 26.17
C ARG A 254 -4.85 -5.02 26.05
N TYR A 255 -5.43 -4.95 24.86
CA TYR A 255 -6.80 -5.41 24.63
C TYR A 255 -6.83 -6.87 24.23
#